data_AF-A0A0S4XEA2-F1
#
_entry.id   AF-A0A0S4XEA2-F1
#
_cell.length_a   1.000
_cell.length_b   1.000
_cell.length_c   1.000
_cell.angle_alpha   90.00
_cell.angle_beta   90.00
_cell.angle_gamma   90.00
#
_symmetry.space_group_name_H-M   'P 1'
#
loop_
_entity.id
_entity.type
_entity.pdbx_description
1 polymer ?
#
loop_
_entity_poly.entity_id
_entity_poly.type
_entity_poly.pdbx_seq_one_letter_code
_entity_poly.pdbx_strand_id
1 'polypeptide(L)'
;MSSPPVPVLRLPVRLSQRHKRWLYATGAVLCCSGLGWLVAHDLLGGQGPFGDAPHPSEPWWLRIHGAAAMGFLVALGSLLPGHVARAWQMRRNHRSGLFMLVLAALLVATGYGLYYAGDEQTRPWISCVHWLLGVAAAGVAPLHVYLGRRSAMAERGPGPGRPATDVPEAAAGAGAGVAGQAPRPAGRDAVRRA
;
A
#
# COMPACT_ATOMS: atom_id res chain seq x y z
N MET A 1 -42.01 -11.64 13.90
CA MET A 1 -41.57 -11.05 12.62
C MET A 1 -40.11 -10.66 12.78
N SER A 2 -39.20 -11.51 12.29
CA SER A 2 -37.75 -11.30 12.40
C SER A 2 -37.29 -10.59 11.14
N SER A 3 -36.82 -9.34 11.25
CA SER A 3 -36.29 -8.60 10.11
C SER A 3 -35.13 -9.38 9.48
N PRO A 4 -35.06 -9.48 8.13
CA PRO A 4 -33.93 -10.13 7.49
C PRO A 4 -32.65 -9.34 7.79
N PRO A 5 -31.50 -10.03 7.99
CA PRO A 5 -30.23 -9.36 8.23
C PRO A 5 -29.90 -8.48 7.02
N VAL A 6 -29.75 -7.18 7.26
CA VAL A 6 -29.37 -6.21 6.22
C VAL A 6 -28.02 -6.64 5.64
N PRO A 7 -27.89 -6.87 4.32
CA PRO A 7 -26.61 -7.22 3.73
C PRO A 7 -25.67 -6.02 3.89
N VAL A 8 -24.75 -6.11 4.84
CA VAL A 8 -23.65 -5.15 4.97
C VAL A 8 -22.82 -5.25 3.69
N LEU A 9 -22.96 -4.27 2.80
CA LEU A 9 -22.22 -4.20 1.56
C LEU A 9 -20.73 -4.06 1.91
N ARG A 10 -20.00 -5.18 1.91
CA ARG A 10 -18.57 -5.22 2.23
C ARG A 10 -17.79 -4.67 1.05
N LEU A 11 -17.74 -3.34 0.91
CA LEU A 11 -16.94 -2.73 -0.13
C LEU A 11 -15.45 -3.06 0.10
N PRO A 12 -14.77 -3.67 -0.88
CA PRO A 12 -13.35 -3.99 -0.75
C PRO A 12 -12.56 -2.70 -0.51
N VAL A 13 -11.77 -2.67 0.56
CA VAL A 13 -10.91 -1.55 0.93
C VAL A 13 -9.75 -1.47 -0.05
N ARG A 14 -9.97 -0.80 -1.20
CA ARG A 14 -8.92 -0.56 -2.19
C ARG A 14 -8.39 0.85 -2.00
N LEU A 15 -7.11 0.93 -1.62
CA LEU A 15 -6.36 2.18 -1.69
C LEU A 15 -6.20 2.60 -3.15
N SER A 16 -6.36 3.89 -3.41
CA SER A 16 -6.01 4.47 -4.71
C SER A 16 -4.54 4.16 -5.02
N GLN A 17 -4.26 3.80 -6.28
CA GLN A 17 -2.89 3.47 -6.69
C GLN A 17 -1.92 4.64 -6.50
N ARG A 18 -2.41 5.87 -6.65
CA ARG A 18 -1.61 7.08 -6.41
C ARG A 18 -1.21 7.20 -4.94
N HIS A 19 -2.16 6.96 -4.03
CA HIS A 19 -1.92 6.97 -2.58
C HIS A 19 -0.90 5.90 -2.17
N LYS A 20 -1.08 4.70 -2.71
CA LYS A 20 -0.18 3.58 -2.44
C LYS A 20 1.24 3.86 -2.94
N ARG A 21 1.39 4.41 -4.15
CA ARG A 21 2.69 4.82 -4.70
C ARG A 21 3.33 5.90 -3.84
N TRP A 22 2.55 6.89 -3.41
CA TRP A 22 3.05 7.94 -2.54
C TRP A 22 3.56 7.40 -1.20
N LEU A 23 2.78 6.55 -0.53
CA LEU A 23 3.18 5.91 0.72
C LEU A 23 4.47 5.09 0.58
N TYR A 24 4.61 4.33 -0.51
CA TYR A 24 5.82 3.56 -0.76
C TYR A 24 7.00 4.43 -1.15
N ALA A 25 6.79 5.49 -1.92
CA ALA A 25 7.84 6.42 -2.29
C ALA A 25 8.39 7.13 -1.05
N THR A 26 7.53 7.71 -0.21
CA THR A 26 7.97 8.38 1.02
C THR A 26 8.61 7.40 1.98
N GLY A 27 8.02 6.22 2.20
CA GLY A 27 8.61 5.17 3.04
C GLY A 27 9.98 4.67 2.54
N ALA A 28 10.15 4.50 1.23
CA ALA A 28 11.43 4.12 0.64
C ALA A 28 12.47 5.23 0.82
N VAL A 29 12.10 6.50 0.57
CA VAL A 29 13.00 7.64 0.77
C VAL A 29 13.40 7.77 2.24
N LEU A 30 12.47 7.59 3.19
CA LEU A 30 12.77 7.53 4.64
C LEU A 30 13.80 6.45 4.98
N CYS A 31 13.59 5.22 4.49
CA CYS A 31 14.52 4.12 4.75
C CYS A 31 15.89 4.39 4.13
N CYS A 32 15.94 4.77 2.85
CA CYS A 32 17.20 5.02 2.15
C CYS A 32 17.96 6.20 2.75
N SER A 33 17.28 7.29 3.12
CA SER A 33 17.92 8.46 3.74
C SER A 33 18.39 8.18 5.16
N GLY A 34 17.65 7.37 5.94
CA GLY A 34 18.08 6.94 7.27
C GLY A 34 19.31 6.02 7.22
N LEU A 35 19.31 5.05 6.30
CA LEU A 35 20.48 4.20 6.05
C LEU A 35 21.67 5.00 5.51
N GLY A 36 21.42 5.95 4.61
CA GLY A 36 22.45 6.86 4.09
C GLY A 36 23.06 7.72 5.20
N TRP A 37 22.25 8.18 6.17
CA TRP A 37 22.74 8.87 7.35
C TRP A 37 23.61 7.95 8.23
N LEU A 38 23.18 6.72 8.53
CA LEU A 38 23.98 5.76 9.31
C LEU A 38 25.34 5.48 8.65
N VAL A 39 25.36 5.24 7.34
CA VAL A 39 26.62 5.03 6.60
C VAL A 39 27.50 6.27 6.67
N ALA A 40 26.93 7.47 6.50
CA ALA A 40 27.68 8.72 6.57
C ALA A 40 28.25 8.99 7.96
N HIS A 41 27.48 8.68 9.01
CA HIS A 41 27.82 8.95 10.39
C HIS A 41 28.81 7.92 10.96
N ASP A 42 28.56 6.62 10.75
CA ASP A 42 29.31 5.53 11.37
C ASP A 42 30.49 5.04 10.52
N LEU A 43 30.43 5.13 9.19
CA LEU A 43 31.45 4.56 8.29
C LEU A 43 32.28 5.60 7.54
N LEU A 44 31.74 6.80 7.32
CA LEU A 44 32.40 7.86 6.54
C LEU A 44 32.83 9.06 7.39
N GLY A 45 32.57 9.03 8.70
CA GLY A 45 33.11 10.01 9.64
C GLY A 45 34.64 10.00 9.62
N GLY A 46 35.24 11.19 9.73
CA GLY A 46 36.70 11.38 9.71
C GLY A 46 37.21 12.06 10.96
N GLN A 47 38.53 12.24 11.07
CA GLN A 47 39.13 13.01 12.16
C GLN A 47 39.38 14.44 11.67
N GLY A 48 38.74 15.42 12.32
CA GLY A 48 38.94 16.84 12.09
C GLY A 48 39.88 17.49 13.11
N PRO A 49 40.18 18.80 12.94
CA PRO A 49 41.11 19.53 13.80
C PRO A 49 40.72 19.58 15.29
N PHE A 50 39.47 19.26 15.63
CA PHE A 50 38.90 19.33 16.98
C PHE A 50 38.31 17.99 17.46
N GLY A 51 38.65 16.87 16.82
CA GLY A 51 38.08 15.54 17.11
C GLY A 51 37.31 14.97 15.92
N ASP A 52 36.37 14.05 16.18
CA ASP A 52 35.59 13.42 15.11
C ASP A 52 34.78 14.47 14.32
N ALA A 53 34.96 14.47 13.01
CA ALA A 53 34.31 15.39 12.08
C ALA A 53 33.23 14.64 11.28
N PRO A 54 31.98 15.14 11.27
CA PRO A 54 30.91 14.54 10.50
C PRO A 54 31.18 14.66 8.99
N HIS A 55 30.75 13.65 8.24
CA HIS A 55 30.89 13.65 6.79
C HIS A 55 30.00 14.76 6.17
N PRO A 56 30.47 15.52 5.15
CA PRO A 56 29.72 16.65 4.58
C PRO A 56 28.35 16.27 3.96
N SER A 57 28.08 14.99 3.70
CA SER A 57 26.76 14.53 3.24
C SER A 57 25.74 14.35 4.37
N GLU A 58 26.16 14.30 5.64
CA GLU A 58 25.27 14.03 6.78
C GLU A 58 24.08 15.00 6.85
N PRO A 59 24.25 16.33 6.69
CA PRO A 59 23.14 17.28 6.72
C PRO A 59 22.14 17.06 5.57
N TRP A 60 22.60 16.58 4.42
CA TRP A 60 21.73 16.32 3.28
C TRP A 60 20.82 15.12 3.52
N TRP A 61 21.35 14.06 4.12
CA TRP A 61 20.55 12.90 4.50
C TRP A 61 19.45 13.29 5.49
N LEU A 62 19.79 14.09 6.51
CA LEU A 62 18.81 14.58 7.49
C LEU A 62 17.73 15.46 6.88
N ARG A 63 18.07 16.35 5.93
CA ARG A 63 17.09 17.20 5.22
C ARG A 63 16.11 16.36 4.41
N ILE A 64 16.62 15.40 3.64
CA ILE A 64 15.80 14.49 2.83
C ILE A 64 14.91 13.64 3.75
N HIS A 65 15.48 13.12 4.84
CA HIS A 65 14.77 12.32 5.82
C HIS A 65 13.62 13.09 6.46
N GLY A 66 13.88 14.32 6.92
CA GLY A 66 12.85 15.20 7.49
C GLY A 66 11.72 15.46 6.50
N ALA A 67 12.04 15.89 5.28
CA ALA A 67 11.04 16.14 4.24
C ALA A 67 10.20 14.88 3.91
N ALA A 68 10.85 13.72 3.82
CA ALA A 68 10.17 12.44 3.60
C ALA A 68 9.29 12.05 4.78
N ALA A 69 9.71 12.31 6.02
CA ALA A 69 8.92 12.08 7.24
C ALA A 69 7.62 12.88 7.22
N MET A 70 7.67 14.16 6.86
CA MET A 70 6.46 14.99 6.74
C MET A 70 5.50 14.43 5.68
N GLY A 71 6.02 14.09 4.48
CA GLY A 71 5.22 13.48 3.43
C GLY A 71 4.61 12.14 3.85
N PHE A 72 5.38 11.30 4.56
CA PHE A 72 4.89 10.02 5.08
C PHE A 72 3.82 10.18 6.15
N LEU A 73 3.93 11.16 7.05
CA LEU A 73 2.91 11.41 8.07
C LEU A 73 1.59 11.85 7.48
N VAL A 74 1.59 12.68 6.43
CA VAL A 74 0.36 13.03 5.71
C VAL A 74 -0.22 11.80 5.00
N ALA A 75 0.64 10.99 4.36
CA ALA A 75 0.22 9.76 3.70
C ALA A 75 -0.33 8.73 4.70
N LEU A 76 0.24 8.63 5.91
CA LEU A 76 -0.19 7.75 6.99
C LEU A 76 -1.49 8.23 7.61
N GLY A 77 -1.59 9.52 7.94
CA GLY A 77 -2.79 10.14 8.52
C GLY A 77 -4.04 9.93 7.67
N SER A 78 -3.89 10.03 6.36
CA SER A 78 -4.98 9.77 5.40
C SER A 78 -5.39 8.29 5.30
N LEU A 79 -4.59 7.33 5.77
CA LEU A 79 -4.97 5.91 5.85
C LEU A 79 -5.88 5.59 7.04
N LEU A 80 -5.86 6.38 8.11
CA LEU A 80 -6.59 6.09 9.34
C LEU A 80 -8.11 5.90 9.12
N PRO A 81 -8.85 6.86 8.53
CA PRO A 81 -10.31 6.74 8.42
C PRO A 81 -10.75 5.68 7.40
N GLY A 82 -9.96 5.43 6.35
CA GLY A 82 -10.32 4.52 5.27
C GLY A 82 -9.83 3.10 5.47
N HIS A 83 -8.53 2.93 5.74
CA HIS A 83 -7.89 1.63 5.82
C HIS A 83 -7.94 1.06 7.24
N VAL A 84 -7.52 1.85 8.24
CA VAL A 84 -7.41 1.37 9.63
C VAL A 84 -8.80 1.13 10.23
N ALA A 85 -9.71 2.10 10.14
CA ALA A 85 -11.05 1.97 10.72
C ALA A 85 -11.81 0.74 10.16
N ARG A 86 -11.72 0.51 8.83
CA ARG A 86 -12.37 -0.63 8.19
C ARG A 86 -11.70 -1.96 8.52
N ALA A 87 -10.36 -2.01 8.55
CA ALA A 87 -9.62 -3.21 8.96
C ALA A 87 -9.94 -3.60 10.42
N TRP A 88 -10.16 -2.61 11.28
CA TRP A 88 -10.56 -2.79 12.67
C TRP A 88 -11.98 -3.37 12.79
N GLN A 89 -12.94 -2.80 12.07
CA GLN A 89 -14.32 -3.30 12.02
C GLN A 89 -14.40 -4.75 11.52
N MET A 90 -13.58 -5.09 10.53
CA MET A 90 -13.52 -6.45 9.97
C MET A 90 -12.62 -7.40 10.77
N ARG A 91 -11.98 -6.91 11.84
CA ARG A 91 -10.94 -7.61 12.62
C ARG A 91 -9.87 -8.29 11.76
N ARG A 92 -9.63 -7.79 10.55
CA ARG A 92 -8.72 -8.39 9.57
C ARG A 92 -7.37 -7.70 9.63
N ASN A 93 -6.29 -8.47 9.86
CA ASN A 93 -4.93 -7.94 9.93
C ASN A 93 -4.76 -6.76 10.93
N HIS A 94 -5.64 -6.68 11.94
CA HIS A 94 -5.72 -5.53 12.85
C HIS A 94 -4.57 -5.51 13.86
N ARG A 95 -4.09 -6.69 14.31
CA ARG A 95 -2.96 -6.80 15.25
C ARG A 95 -1.66 -6.28 14.63
N SER A 96 -1.35 -6.72 13.40
CA SER A 96 -0.14 -6.25 12.70
C SER A 96 -0.26 -4.76 12.33
N GLY A 97 -1.46 -4.28 12.00
CA GLY A 97 -1.71 -2.86 11.77
C GLY A 97 -1.53 -2.01 13.04
N LEU A 98 -2.05 -2.47 14.18
CA LEU A 98 -1.85 -1.81 15.47
C LEU A 98 -0.36 -1.75 15.85
N PHE A 99 0.34 -2.87 15.69
CA PHE A 99 1.79 -2.92 15.93
C PHE A 99 2.54 -1.92 15.04
N MET A 100 2.20 -1.83 13.75
CA MET A 100 2.80 -0.87 12.82
C MET A 100 2.48 0.59 13.21
N LEU A 101 1.27 0.88 13.71
CA LEU A 101 0.90 2.21 14.20
C LEU A 101 1.65 2.60 15.47
N VAL A 102 1.80 1.68 16.44
CA VAL A 102 2.60 1.91 17.64
C VAL A 102 4.06 2.17 17.26
N LEU A 103 4.61 1.35 16.37
CA LEU A 103 5.98 1.52 15.87
C LEU A 103 6.18 2.88 15.18
N ALA A 104 5.23 3.30 14.35
CA ALA A 104 5.24 4.63 13.72
C ALA A 104 5.16 5.76 14.76
N ALA A 105 4.31 5.62 15.79
CA ALA A 105 4.21 6.60 16.86
C ALA A 105 5.51 6.73 17.67
N LEU A 106 6.16 5.61 17.99
CA LEU A 106 7.46 5.60 18.66
C LEU A 106 8.55 6.25 17.80
N LEU A 107 8.56 6.01 16.48
CA LEU A 107 9.46 6.67 15.55
C LEU A 107 9.26 8.20 15.52
N VAL A 108 8.01 8.66 15.51
CA VAL A 108 7.69 10.09 15.59
C VAL A 108 8.16 10.69 16.90
N ALA A 109 7.86 10.03 18.03
CA ALA A 109 8.24 10.51 19.36
C ALA A 109 9.76 10.62 19.52
N THR A 110 10.50 9.59 19.07
CA THR A 110 11.97 9.60 19.13
C THR A 110 12.59 10.60 18.17
N GLY A 111 12.04 10.76 16.95
CA GLY A 111 12.48 11.80 16.01
C GLY A 111 12.24 13.22 16.54
N TYR A 112 11.09 13.46 17.18
CA TYR A 112 10.81 14.71 17.88
C TYR A 112 11.76 14.93 19.07
N GLY A 113 12.04 13.87 19.83
CA GLY A 113 12.99 13.88 20.94
C GLY A 113 14.41 14.26 20.51
N LEU A 114 14.88 13.79 19.35
CA LEU A 114 16.18 14.19 18.79
C LEU A 114 16.28 15.69 18.48
N TYR A 115 15.13 16.33 18.20
CA TYR A 115 15.07 17.75 17.90
C TYR A 115 14.97 18.61 19.18
N TYR A 116 14.17 18.18 20.16
CA TYR A 116 13.81 19.03 21.31
C TYR A 116 14.34 18.57 22.67
N ALA A 117 14.70 17.29 22.82
CA ALA A 117 15.04 16.67 24.10
C ALA A 117 16.46 16.06 24.14
N GLY A 118 17.27 16.28 23.10
CA GLY A 118 18.62 15.72 23.01
C GLY A 118 19.67 16.64 23.63
N ASP A 119 19.93 16.50 24.92
CA ASP A 119 21.18 16.97 25.53
C ASP A 119 22.34 16.00 25.22
N GLU A 120 23.57 16.35 25.60
CA GLU A 120 24.80 15.56 25.33
C GLU A 120 24.67 14.09 25.79
N GLN A 121 23.92 13.84 26.86
CA GLN A 121 23.81 12.51 27.47
C GLN A 121 22.65 11.69 26.89
N THR A 122 21.52 12.32 26.58
CA THR A 122 20.29 11.65 26.15
C THR A 122 20.23 11.44 24.64
N ARG A 123 20.81 12.36 23.86
CA ARG A 123 20.79 12.32 22.39
C ARG A 123 21.33 11.01 21.79
N PRO A 124 22.44 10.42 22.27
CA PRO A 124 22.95 9.15 21.75
C PRO A 124 21.95 7.99 21.96
N TRP A 125 21.30 7.94 23.13
CA TRP A 125 20.30 6.91 23.43
C TRP A 125 19.06 7.05 22.56
N ILE A 126 18.53 8.27 22.42
CA ILE A 126 17.37 8.54 21.58
C ILE A 126 17.71 8.20 20.11
N SER A 127 18.90 8.57 19.64
CA SER A 127 19.39 8.23 18.30
C SER A 127 19.43 6.72 18.08
N CYS A 128 20.01 5.99 19.05
CA CYS A 128 20.08 4.53 19.04
C CYS A 128 18.70 3.88 18.90
N VAL A 129 17.76 4.28 19.77
CA VAL A 129 16.39 3.77 19.73
C VAL A 129 15.73 4.13 18.40
N HIS A 130 15.90 5.36 17.90
CA HIS A 130 15.27 5.81 16.67
C HIS A 130 15.69 4.96 15.46
N TRP A 131 16.99 4.74 15.25
CA TRP A 131 17.45 3.98 14.09
C TRP A 131 17.11 2.48 14.21
N LEU A 132 17.16 1.90 15.43
CA LEU A 132 16.73 0.51 15.66
C LEU A 132 15.25 0.31 15.31
N LEU A 133 14.39 1.22 15.76
CA LEU A 133 12.97 1.20 15.40
C LEU A 133 12.77 1.42 13.89
N GLY A 134 13.62 2.22 13.25
CA GLY A 134 13.57 2.48 11.81
C GLY A 134 13.87 1.21 11.00
N VAL A 135 14.92 0.48 11.36
CA VAL A 135 15.27 -0.81 10.76
C VAL A 135 14.16 -1.84 10.99
N ALA A 136 13.62 -1.92 12.22
CA ALA A 136 12.50 -2.79 12.52
C ALA A 136 11.27 -2.46 11.64
N ALA A 137 10.94 -1.17 11.48
CA ALA A 137 9.83 -0.72 10.65
C ALA A 137 10.01 -1.09 9.17
N ALA A 138 11.24 -0.98 8.65
CA ALA A 138 11.57 -1.37 7.28
C ALA A 138 11.28 -2.85 7.00
N GLY A 139 11.47 -3.74 8.00
CA GLY A 139 11.11 -5.17 7.88
C GLY A 139 9.63 -5.46 8.14
N VAL A 140 9.04 -4.81 9.14
CA VAL A 140 7.64 -5.03 9.56
C VAL A 140 6.64 -4.55 8.51
N ALA A 141 6.93 -3.46 7.80
CA ALA A 141 6.02 -2.89 6.80
C ALA A 141 5.74 -3.87 5.63
N PRO A 142 6.74 -4.46 4.95
CA PRO A 142 6.51 -5.53 3.98
C PRO A 142 5.76 -6.74 4.55
N LEU A 143 6.08 -7.14 5.79
CA LEU A 143 5.41 -8.25 6.46
C LEU A 143 3.92 -7.97 6.68
N HIS A 144 3.56 -6.78 7.14
CA HIS A 144 2.17 -6.36 7.31
C HIS A 144 1.38 -6.45 5.98
N VAL A 145 1.99 -6.00 4.88
CA VAL A 145 1.39 -6.07 3.54
C VAL A 145 1.24 -7.52 3.09
N TYR A 146 2.26 -8.35 3.31
CA TYR A 146 2.23 -9.77 2.96
C TYR A 146 1.14 -10.54 3.71
N LEU A 147 1.06 -10.36 5.03
CA LEU A 147 0.03 -10.97 5.88
C LEU A 147 -1.38 -10.52 5.44
N GLY A 148 -1.57 -9.23 5.13
CA GLY A 148 -2.84 -8.72 4.62
C GLY A 148 -3.25 -9.35 3.29
N ARG A 149 -2.29 -9.55 2.36
CA ARG A 149 -2.53 -10.21 1.07
C ARG A 149 -2.85 -11.69 1.22
N ARG A 150 -2.16 -12.40 2.10
CA ARG A 150 -2.44 -13.82 2.39
C ARG A 150 -3.83 -14.01 2.95
N SER A 151 -4.21 -13.21 3.94
CA SER A 151 -5.58 -13.26 4.47
C SER A 151 -6.61 -12.96 3.37
N ALA A 152 -6.34 -11.99 2.48
CA ALA A 152 -7.20 -11.68 1.31
C ALA A 152 -7.38 -12.84 0.33
N MET A 153 -6.31 -13.61 0.08
CA MET A 153 -6.35 -14.78 -0.80
C MET A 153 -7.06 -15.97 -0.17
N ALA A 154 -6.83 -16.24 1.12
CA ALA A 154 -7.44 -17.37 1.84
C ALA A 154 -8.98 -17.27 1.87
N GLU A 155 -9.53 -16.07 1.97
CA GLU A 155 -10.98 -15.85 1.93
C GLU A 155 -11.56 -15.88 0.50
N ARG A 156 -10.74 -15.68 -0.53
CA ARG A 156 -11.11 -15.86 -1.94
C ARG A 156 -10.88 -17.30 -2.40
N GLY A 157 -11.08 -18.29 -1.52
CA GLY A 157 -10.92 -19.72 -1.81
C GLY A 157 -11.57 -20.14 -3.14
N PRO A 158 -11.19 -21.30 -3.70
CA PRO A 158 -11.43 -21.68 -5.10
C PRO A 158 -12.81 -21.22 -5.56
N GLY A 159 -12.84 -20.21 -6.43
CA GLY A 159 -14.10 -19.63 -6.88
C GLY A 159 -15.01 -20.75 -7.38
N PRO A 160 -16.34 -20.65 -7.20
CA PRO A 160 -17.26 -21.67 -7.65
C PRO A 160 -16.90 -21.97 -9.10
N GLY A 161 -16.53 -23.24 -9.35
CA GLY A 161 -16.14 -23.71 -10.66
C GLY A 161 -17.13 -23.15 -11.66
N ARG A 162 -16.59 -22.49 -12.69
CA ARG A 162 -17.35 -22.01 -13.85
C ARG A 162 -18.41 -23.08 -14.15
N PRO A 163 -19.73 -22.78 -14.07
CA PRO A 163 -20.72 -23.79 -14.38
C PRO A 163 -20.40 -24.28 -15.80
N ALA A 164 -20.19 -25.59 -15.92
CA ALA A 164 -20.00 -26.26 -17.19
C ALA A 164 -21.30 -26.11 -17.99
N THR A 165 -21.46 -24.96 -18.64
CA THR A 165 -22.43 -24.79 -19.72
C THR A 165 -21.71 -25.04 -21.04
N ASP A 166 -21.14 -26.24 -21.16
CA ASP A 166 -20.93 -26.87 -22.45
C ASP A 166 -22.08 -27.86 -22.58
N VAL A 167 -23.27 -27.33 -22.84
CA VAL A 167 -24.33 -28.14 -23.43
C VAL A 167 -23.88 -28.41 -24.86
N PRO A 168 -23.70 -29.67 -25.30
CA PRO A 168 -23.39 -29.94 -26.69
C PRO A 168 -24.60 -29.54 -27.53
N GLU A 169 -24.49 -28.41 -28.22
CA GLU A 169 -25.39 -27.98 -29.29
C GLU A 169 -25.12 -28.83 -30.54
N ALA A 170 -25.40 -30.14 -30.45
CA ALA A 170 -25.32 -31.05 -31.59
C ALA A 170 -26.23 -32.26 -31.36
N ALA A 171 -27.48 -32.12 -31.81
CA ALA A 171 -28.35 -33.19 -32.35
C ALA A 171 -29.82 -32.90 -32.02
N ALA A 172 -30.38 -31.83 -32.61
CA ALA A 172 -31.83 -31.69 -32.72
C ALA A 172 -32.17 -31.30 -34.16
N GLY A 173 -32.64 -32.28 -34.93
CA GLY A 173 -33.61 -32.07 -36.01
C GLY A 173 -33.06 -31.74 -37.39
N ALA A 174 -32.54 -32.73 -38.09
CA ALA A 174 -32.60 -32.75 -39.55
C ALA A 174 -33.87 -33.49 -39.98
N GLY A 175 -34.83 -32.80 -40.60
CA GLY A 175 -35.98 -33.43 -41.25
C GLY A 175 -37.10 -32.46 -41.64
N ALA A 176 -37.34 -32.36 -42.95
CA ALA A 176 -38.46 -31.71 -43.66
C ALA A 176 -38.48 -30.17 -43.68
N GLY A 177 -38.64 -29.45 -44.79
CA GLY A 177 -38.91 -29.81 -46.18
C GLY A 177 -39.41 -28.56 -46.93
N VAL A 178 -38.75 -28.23 -48.05
CA VAL A 178 -39.32 -27.78 -49.34
C VAL A 178 -40.18 -26.49 -49.45
N ALA A 179 -39.79 -25.71 -50.47
CA ALA A 179 -40.56 -24.76 -51.31
C ALA A 179 -40.72 -23.30 -50.84
N GLY A 180 -40.35 -22.38 -51.74
CA GLY A 180 -40.82 -20.99 -51.70
C GLY A 180 -39.87 -19.95 -52.27
N GLN A 181 -39.52 -20.06 -53.55
CA GLN A 181 -38.83 -19.01 -54.30
C GLN A 181 -39.83 -17.91 -54.71
N ALA A 182 -39.56 -16.65 -54.38
CA ALA A 182 -40.19 -15.46 -54.98
C ALA A 182 -39.36 -14.18 -54.68
N PRO A 183 -39.46 -13.12 -55.51
CA PRO A 183 -38.29 -12.35 -55.93
C PRO A 183 -38.10 -11.00 -55.21
N ARG A 184 -36.86 -10.49 -55.31
CA ARG A 184 -36.44 -9.13 -54.93
C ARG A 184 -37.18 -8.06 -55.73
N PRO A 185 -37.48 -6.90 -55.13
CA PRO A 185 -37.50 -5.64 -55.84
C PRO A 185 -36.26 -4.79 -55.54
N ALA A 186 -35.79 -4.14 -56.59
CA ALA A 186 -34.69 -3.20 -56.63
C ALA A 186 -35.11 -1.78 -56.21
N GLY A 187 -34.13 -1.00 -55.74
CA GLY A 187 -34.16 0.47 -55.67
C GLY A 187 -33.01 0.94 -54.76
N ARG A 188 -31.91 1.49 -55.28
CA ARG A 188 -31.72 2.91 -55.69
C ARG A 188 -32.11 3.86 -54.56
N ASP A 189 -31.32 4.82 -54.07
CA ASP A 189 -30.11 5.48 -54.55
C ASP A 189 -29.44 6.18 -53.35
N ALA A 190 -28.11 6.30 -53.42
CA ALA A 190 -27.27 7.49 -53.19
C ALA A 190 -27.53 8.50 -52.05
N VAL A 191 -26.46 9.31 -51.84
CA VAL A 191 -26.37 10.61 -51.12
C VAL A 191 -25.84 10.46 -49.68
N ARG A 192 -24.53 10.57 -49.41
CA ARG A 192 -23.59 11.74 -49.49
C ARG A 192 -23.58 12.58 -48.20
N ARG A 193 -22.40 12.57 -47.54
CA ARG A 193 -21.77 13.63 -46.73
C ARG A 193 -22.48 14.14 -45.47
N ALA A 194 -21.81 14.03 -44.33
CA ALA A 194 -21.02 15.13 -43.73
C ALA A 194 -20.04 14.54 -42.70
#